data_AF-A0A7K2BWT7-F1
#
_entry.id   AF-A0A7K2BWT7-F1
#
_cell.length_a   1.000
_cell.length_b   1.000
_cell.length_c   1.000
_cell.angle_alpha   90.00
_cell.angle_beta   90.00
_cell.angle_gamma   90.00
#
_symmetry.space_group_name_H-M   'P 1'
#
loop_
_entity.id
_entity.type
_entity.pdbx_description
1 polymer ?
#
loop_
_entity_poly.entity_id
_entity_poly.type
_entity_poly.pdbx_seq_one_letter_code
_entity_poly.pdbx_strand_id
1 'polypeptide(L)'
;MRRRRHLAMVAAACALVAISACSTGPSRSSVPAPADWASEAGTDPLAGDPSFTAPPTSLLRSAEPAPADERPAEPAGDGEGSTAGSLYGSLIAAAGPIGLRLLEPSGEVVGLLSPDQIVTQPTWSRDGLRLAATLVHPATGASQVAVVDVTTGDIATAPSSRPYFFYSWSYDGARLVALGPGPTGGTGAFILDETGAPAADVTLQGQTMYVAWEPGGRRLLVHAGHQLLLINDVDSPRDYQDFGLVGVDFLAPAWVPGTQDFLYVDSYDQAPAGAGEAELLERRSTTSPQLLRRSTDAGDVTELGPAGLYTMLAVHPSGDRAAISAASPEQQALAGDGAETDSISPTGPETGVPAGSVQIVDLATAERLTVLDRIG
;
A
#
# COMPACT_ATOMS: atom_id res chain seq x y z
N MET A 1 -25.86 -53.22 3.67
CA MET A 1 -24.44 -53.35 3.23
C MET A 1 -24.37 -53.42 1.71
N ARG A 2 -24.06 -52.30 1.03
CA ARG A 2 -23.65 -52.14 -0.40
C ARG A 2 -24.02 -50.71 -0.85
N ARG A 3 -23.43 -49.69 -0.22
CA ARG A 3 -23.47 -48.28 -0.69
C ARG A 3 -22.49 -47.34 0.06
N ARG A 4 -21.35 -47.86 0.50
CA ARG A 4 -20.28 -47.08 1.17
C ARG A 4 -18.86 -47.40 0.67
N ARG A 5 -18.72 -47.92 -0.57
CA ARG A 5 -17.41 -48.30 -1.16
C ARG A 5 -17.03 -47.57 -2.45
N HIS A 6 -17.73 -46.52 -2.84
CA HIS A 6 -17.41 -45.75 -4.07
C HIS A 6 -16.94 -44.30 -3.84
N LEU A 7 -16.64 -43.91 -2.61
CA LEU A 7 -16.12 -42.56 -2.31
C LEU A 7 -14.64 -42.52 -1.85
N ALA A 8 -13.94 -43.65 -1.88
CA ALA A 8 -12.52 -43.74 -1.50
C ALA A 8 -11.58 -44.01 -2.69
N MET A 9 -12.03 -43.84 -3.93
CA MET A 9 -11.29 -44.24 -5.13
C MET A 9 -11.34 -43.17 -6.26
N VAL A 10 -11.34 -41.89 -5.88
CA VAL A 10 -11.13 -40.75 -6.80
C VAL A 10 -10.07 -39.76 -6.27
N ALA A 11 -9.62 -39.89 -5.02
CA ALA A 11 -8.57 -39.05 -4.44
C ALA A 11 -7.13 -39.54 -4.71
N ALA A 12 -6.92 -40.49 -5.63
CA ALA A 12 -5.62 -41.12 -5.90
C ALA A 12 -5.21 -41.05 -7.39
N ALA A 13 -5.62 -40.00 -8.10
CA ALA A 13 -5.36 -39.83 -9.55
C ALA A 13 -4.84 -38.44 -9.96
N CYS A 14 -4.29 -37.64 -9.03
CA CYS A 14 -3.53 -36.42 -9.37
C CYS A 14 -2.16 -36.33 -8.67
N ALA A 15 -1.68 -37.43 -8.12
CA ALA A 15 -0.29 -37.59 -7.70
C ALA A 15 0.37 -38.60 -8.63
N LEU A 16 1.55 -38.24 -9.16
CA LEU A 16 2.47 -39.04 -9.98
C LEU A 16 2.21 -39.12 -11.49
N VAL A 17 2.63 -38.05 -12.19
CA VAL A 17 3.50 -38.22 -13.37
C VAL A 17 4.79 -37.45 -13.09
N ALA A 18 5.89 -38.18 -13.14
CA ALA A 18 7.21 -37.83 -12.64
C ALA A 18 8.15 -37.35 -13.77
N ILE A 19 8.96 -36.33 -13.43
CA ILE A 19 10.43 -36.22 -13.65
C ILE A 19 10.96 -36.32 -15.10
N SER A 20 11.52 -35.22 -15.62
CA SER A 20 12.95 -35.11 -16.00
C SER A 20 13.18 -33.96 -17.00
N ALA A 21 13.84 -32.89 -16.55
CA ALA A 21 14.76 -32.10 -17.38
C ALA A 21 15.63 -31.24 -16.46
N CYS A 22 16.83 -31.73 -16.18
CA CYS A 22 17.93 -30.91 -15.68
C CYS A 22 18.34 -29.92 -16.77
N SER A 23 18.34 -28.61 -16.47
CA SER A 23 19.18 -27.65 -17.17
C SER A 23 19.70 -26.63 -16.18
N THR A 24 21.02 -26.60 -16.06
CA THR A 24 21.84 -25.63 -15.33
C THR A 24 21.46 -24.19 -15.66
N GLY A 25 21.04 -23.42 -14.66
CA GLY A 25 20.90 -21.97 -14.75
C GLY A 25 22.26 -21.27 -14.67
N PRO A 26 22.42 -20.08 -15.28
CA PRO A 26 23.68 -19.35 -15.29
C PRO A 26 24.02 -18.80 -13.91
N SER A 27 25.28 -18.95 -13.52
CA SER A 27 25.89 -18.34 -12.34
C SER A 27 25.81 -16.81 -12.46
N ARG A 28 25.00 -16.16 -11.62
CA ARG A 28 25.06 -14.71 -11.44
C ARG A 28 26.20 -14.39 -10.49
N SER A 29 27.27 -13.83 -11.03
CA SER A 29 28.29 -13.12 -10.25
C SER A 29 27.68 -11.79 -9.80
N SER A 30 27.46 -11.64 -8.49
CA SER A 30 27.09 -10.37 -7.87
C SER A 30 28.36 -9.55 -7.65
N VAL A 31 28.64 -8.64 -8.57
CA VAL A 31 29.50 -7.48 -8.28
C VAL A 31 28.59 -6.37 -7.76
N PRO A 32 28.84 -5.79 -6.57
CA PRO A 32 28.05 -4.67 -6.09
C PRO A 32 28.26 -3.46 -7.01
N ALA A 33 27.16 -2.84 -7.45
CA ALA A 33 27.21 -1.60 -8.19
C ALA A 33 27.63 -0.45 -7.25
N PRO A 34 28.51 0.46 -7.67
CA PRO A 34 28.90 1.61 -6.88
C PRO A 34 27.72 2.59 -6.72
N ALA A 35 27.58 3.14 -5.52
CA ALA A 35 26.65 4.21 -5.20
C ALA A 35 27.21 5.54 -5.71
N ASP A 36 26.88 5.90 -6.95
CA ASP A 36 27.11 7.26 -7.46
C ASP A 36 25.90 7.71 -8.28
N TRP A 37 25.23 8.74 -7.76
CA TRP A 37 24.13 9.43 -8.44
C TRP A 37 24.70 10.29 -9.56
N ALA A 38 24.61 9.81 -10.80
CA ALA A 38 24.82 10.61 -11.98
C ALA A 38 23.52 10.66 -12.81
N SER A 39 23.04 11.89 -13.05
CA SER A 39 21.95 12.15 -13.98
C SER A 39 22.39 11.81 -15.39
N GLU A 40 21.73 10.87 -16.05
CA GLU A 40 21.84 10.71 -17.50
C GLU A 40 20.51 11.05 -18.18
N ALA A 41 20.52 12.19 -18.86
CA ALA A 41 19.61 12.47 -19.96
C ALA A 41 20.08 11.66 -21.17
N GLY A 42 19.25 10.74 -21.66
CA GLY A 42 19.66 9.86 -22.77
C GLY A 42 18.54 9.01 -23.37
N THR A 43 17.86 9.61 -24.35
CA THR A 43 17.21 8.98 -25.52
C THR A 43 16.11 7.93 -25.31
N ASP A 44 14.88 8.41 -25.52
CA ASP A 44 13.65 7.66 -25.74
C ASP A 44 13.62 7.02 -27.15
N PRO A 45 13.39 5.69 -27.28
CA PRO A 45 13.12 5.08 -28.56
C PRO A 45 11.74 4.40 -28.59
N LEU A 46 10.63 5.10 -28.31
CA LEU A 46 9.29 4.62 -28.67
C LEU A 46 8.37 5.76 -29.17
N ALA A 47 8.74 6.35 -30.30
CA ALA A 47 7.78 7.02 -31.18
C ALA A 47 6.93 5.96 -31.90
N GLY A 48 5.88 5.48 -31.24
CA GLY A 48 4.88 4.61 -31.82
C GLY A 48 3.54 4.90 -31.16
N ASP A 49 2.75 5.77 -31.78
CA ASP A 49 1.42 6.21 -31.37
C ASP A 49 0.46 5.02 -31.27
N PRO A 50 0.02 4.60 -30.06
CA PRO A 50 -1.14 3.75 -29.92
C PRO A 50 -2.30 4.71 -29.65
N SER A 51 -3.13 4.91 -30.65
CA SER A 51 -4.42 5.59 -30.46
C SER A 51 -5.23 4.78 -29.43
N PHE A 52 -5.12 5.18 -28.16
CA PHE A 52 -5.88 4.62 -27.05
C PHE A 52 -7.21 5.36 -27.00
N THR A 53 -8.23 4.77 -27.62
CA THR A 53 -9.61 5.17 -27.37
C THR A 53 -9.99 4.81 -25.94
N ALA A 54 -10.64 5.74 -25.23
CA ALA A 54 -11.19 5.50 -23.89
C ALA A 54 -11.98 4.18 -23.84
N PRO A 55 -11.87 3.40 -22.75
CA PRO A 55 -12.52 2.09 -22.67
C PRO A 55 -14.05 2.22 -22.68
N PRO A 56 -14.77 1.24 -23.27
CA PRO A 56 -16.23 1.22 -23.23
C PRO A 56 -16.71 1.10 -21.78
N THR A 57 -17.57 2.02 -21.37
CA THR A 57 -18.17 2.08 -20.03
C THR A 57 -19.68 1.89 -20.13
N SER A 58 -20.23 1.01 -19.28
CA SER A 58 -21.68 0.92 -19.05
C SER A 58 -21.93 1.16 -17.57
N LEU A 59 -22.23 2.41 -17.20
CA LEU A 59 -22.89 2.70 -15.93
C LEU A 59 -24.37 2.42 -16.12
N LEU A 60 -24.89 1.42 -15.41
CA LEU A 60 -26.31 1.12 -15.41
C LEU A 60 -27.02 2.21 -14.59
N ARG A 61 -27.50 3.28 -15.25
CA ARG A 61 -28.49 4.16 -14.62
C ARG A 61 -29.81 3.41 -14.49
N SER A 62 -30.24 3.14 -13.26
CA SER A 62 -31.60 2.69 -12.99
C SER A 62 -32.60 3.87 -13.05
N ALA A 63 -33.68 3.62 -13.80
CA ALA A 63 -34.97 4.31 -13.89
C ALA A 63 -35.08 5.63 -14.69
N GLU A 64 -35.39 5.46 -15.99
CA GLU A 64 -36.24 6.38 -16.76
C GLU A 64 -37.67 6.35 -16.17
N PRO A 65 -38.31 7.49 -15.83
CA PRO A 65 -39.68 7.48 -15.36
C PRO A 65 -40.64 7.21 -16.54
N ALA A 66 -41.53 6.24 -16.35
CA ALA A 66 -42.62 5.96 -17.27
C ALA A 66 -43.47 7.22 -17.56
N PRO A 67 -44.08 7.34 -18.75
CA PRO A 67 -44.83 8.53 -19.13
C PRO A 67 -46.03 8.74 -18.19
N ALA A 68 -46.21 10.00 -17.79
CA ALA A 68 -47.20 10.45 -16.84
C ALA A 68 -48.64 10.13 -17.31
N ASP A 69 -49.39 9.44 -16.44
CA ASP A 69 -50.83 9.33 -16.52
C ASP A 69 -51.43 10.51 -15.73
N GLU A 70 -52.09 11.44 -16.42
CA GLU A 70 -52.67 12.65 -15.83
C GLU A 70 -53.80 12.29 -14.84
N ARG A 71 -53.56 12.49 -13.53
CA ARG A 71 -54.62 12.64 -12.54
C ARG A 71 -54.36 13.84 -11.62
N PRO A 72 -55.40 14.60 -11.21
CA PRO A 72 -55.23 15.84 -10.47
C PRO A 72 -54.85 15.60 -8.99
N ALA A 73 -54.05 16.52 -8.47
CA ALA A 73 -53.37 16.48 -7.19
C ALA A 73 -54.28 16.45 -5.95
N GLU A 74 -53.96 15.56 -5.00
CA GLU A 74 -54.23 15.72 -3.57
C GLU A 74 -52.93 16.05 -2.83
N PRO A 75 -52.96 16.81 -1.72
CA PRO A 75 -51.76 17.38 -1.12
C PRO A 75 -50.98 16.31 -0.35
N ALA A 76 -49.82 15.92 -0.89
CA ALA A 76 -48.87 15.05 -0.22
C ALA A 76 -48.13 15.83 0.87
N GLY A 77 -48.14 15.26 2.07
CA GLY A 77 -47.40 15.74 3.22
C GLY A 77 -45.89 15.59 3.05
N ASP A 78 -45.19 16.37 3.87
CA ASP A 78 -43.75 16.41 3.99
C ASP A 78 -43.17 15.01 4.25
N GLY A 79 -42.33 14.54 3.32
CA GLY A 79 -41.57 13.31 3.50
C GLY A 79 -41.10 12.72 2.19
N GLU A 80 -39.94 13.18 1.71
CA GLU A 80 -38.91 12.31 1.13
C GLU A 80 -37.68 13.15 0.78
N GLY A 81 -36.66 13.01 1.63
CA GLY A 81 -35.31 13.47 1.32
C GLY A 81 -34.76 12.67 0.15
N SER A 82 -34.18 13.39 -0.81
CA SER A 82 -33.40 12.83 -1.91
C SER A 82 -32.37 11.82 -1.39
N THR A 83 -32.55 10.55 -1.71
CA THR A 83 -31.67 9.43 -1.35
C THR A 83 -30.47 9.25 -2.29
N ALA A 84 -30.37 10.05 -3.35
CA ALA A 84 -29.28 9.96 -4.33
C ALA A 84 -27.90 10.32 -3.73
N GLY A 85 -27.86 11.11 -2.65
CA GLY A 85 -26.62 11.45 -1.96
C GLY A 85 -26.06 10.36 -1.02
N SER A 86 -26.83 9.30 -0.74
CA SER A 86 -26.46 8.28 0.27
C SER A 86 -25.76 7.04 -0.31
N LEU A 87 -25.82 6.83 -1.63
CA LEU A 87 -25.36 5.57 -2.23
C LEU A 87 -23.83 5.53 -2.41
N TYR A 88 -23.20 6.67 -2.70
CA TYR A 88 -21.78 6.71 -3.09
C TYR A 88 -20.80 6.47 -1.93
N GLY A 89 -21.20 6.74 -0.68
CA GLY A 89 -20.39 6.44 0.51
C GLY A 89 -20.38 4.95 0.92
N SER A 90 -21.05 4.09 0.16
CA SER A 90 -21.29 2.68 0.52
C SER A 90 -20.80 1.70 -0.55
N LEU A 91 -20.19 2.17 -1.63
CA LEU A 91 -19.81 1.30 -2.74
C LEU A 91 -18.60 0.43 -2.38
N ILE A 92 -18.64 -0.82 -2.82
CA ILE A 92 -17.54 -1.77 -2.77
C ILE A 92 -16.90 -1.83 -4.14
N ALA A 93 -15.59 -1.65 -4.21
CA ALA A 93 -14.82 -1.81 -5.43
C ALA A 93 -14.16 -3.20 -5.42
N ALA A 94 -14.48 -4.03 -6.41
CA ALA A 94 -13.89 -5.36 -6.59
C ALA A 94 -13.14 -5.42 -7.92
N ALA A 95 -11.83 -5.61 -7.85
CA ALA A 95 -10.96 -5.73 -9.02
C ALA A 95 -10.56 -7.18 -9.27
N GLY A 96 -10.23 -7.50 -10.52
CA GLY A 96 -9.78 -8.84 -10.89
C GLY A 96 -9.38 -8.96 -12.36
N PRO A 97 -9.29 -10.19 -12.89
CA PRO A 97 -8.88 -10.43 -14.27
C PRO A 97 -9.95 -10.03 -15.31
N ILE A 98 -11.09 -9.52 -14.86
CA ILE A 98 -12.25 -9.16 -15.71
C ILE A 98 -12.76 -7.78 -15.26
N GLY A 99 -11.89 -6.77 -15.34
CA GLY A 99 -12.25 -5.40 -15.04
C GLY A 99 -12.41 -5.08 -13.56
N LEU A 100 -13.00 -3.90 -13.34
CA LEU A 100 -13.36 -3.35 -12.04
C LEU A 100 -14.88 -3.33 -11.91
N ARG A 101 -15.39 -3.92 -10.83
CA ARG A 101 -16.81 -3.92 -10.49
C ARG A 101 -17.06 -2.96 -9.34
N LEU A 102 -18.10 -2.14 -9.48
CA LEU A 102 -18.66 -1.35 -8.40
C LEU A 102 -19.92 -2.06 -7.92
N LEU A 103 -19.97 -2.33 -6.63
CA LEU A 103 -21.08 -3.04 -6.00
C LEU A 103 -21.70 -2.20 -4.89
N GLU A 104 -22.99 -2.33 -4.71
CA GLU A 104 -23.63 -1.93 -3.46
C GLU A 104 -23.27 -2.88 -2.32
N PRO A 105 -23.46 -2.49 -1.04
CA PRO A 105 -23.27 -3.39 0.10
C PRO A 105 -24.11 -4.67 0.04
N SER A 106 -25.24 -4.63 -0.70
CA SER A 106 -26.10 -5.79 -0.98
C SER A 106 -25.42 -6.85 -1.84
N GLY A 107 -24.33 -6.50 -2.54
CA GLY A 107 -23.65 -7.31 -3.54
C GLY A 107 -24.18 -7.12 -4.96
N GLU A 108 -25.15 -6.23 -5.18
CA GLU A 108 -25.61 -5.87 -6.53
C GLU A 108 -24.52 -5.12 -7.28
N VAL A 109 -24.29 -5.50 -8.55
CA VAL A 109 -23.32 -4.82 -9.42
C VAL A 109 -23.99 -3.62 -10.07
N VAL A 110 -23.50 -2.42 -9.76
CA VAL A 110 -24.02 -1.15 -10.28
C VAL A 110 -23.11 -0.53 -11.35
N GLY A 111 -21.88 -1.02 -11.49
CA GLY A 111 -20.94 -0.57 -12.52
C GLY A 111 -19.91 -1.62 -12.89
N LEU A 112 -19.50 -1.63 -14.16
CA LEU A 112 -18.40 -2.43 -14.69
C LEU A 112 -17.51 -1.56 -15.58
N LEU A 113 -16.22 -1.50 -15.25
CA LEU A 113 -15.23 -0.70 -15.95
C LEU A 113 -14.12 -1.60 -16.51
N SER A 114 -13.67 -1.29 -17.72
CA SER A 114 -12.55 -1.95 -18.40
C SER A 114 -12.62 -3.49 -18.35
N PRO A 115 -13.73 -4.11 -18.81
CA PRO A 115 -13.97 -5.55 -18.68
C PRO A 115 -12.97 -6.44 -19.41
N ASP A 116 -12.21 -5.85 -20.34
CA ASP A 116 -11.14 -6.45 -21.14
C ASP A 116 -9.74 -6.28 -20.53
N GLN A 117 -9.63 -5.57 -19.40
CA GLN A 117 -8.38 -5.30 -18.70
C GLN A 117 -8.29 -6.12 -17.40
N ILE A 118 -7.06 -6.46 -17.01
CA ILE A 118 -6.78 -6.87 -15.63
C ILE A 118 -6.76 -5.60 -14.80
N VAL A 119 -7.55 -5.54 -13.74
CA VAL A 119 -7.57 -4.40 -12.83
C VAL A 119 -7.02 -4.82 -11.48
N THR A 120 -6.15 -3.99 -10.91
CA THR A 120 -5.55 -4.25 -9.59
C THR A 120 -5.58 -2.99 -8.71
N GLN A 121 -5.56 -3.25 -7.40
CA GLN A 121 -5.38 -2.23 -6.35
C GLN A 121 -6.41 -1.07 -6.36
N PRO A 122 -7.73 -1.37 -6.39
CA PRO A 122 -8.73 -0.32 -6.30
C PRO A 122 -8.59 0.41 -4.96
N THR A 123 -8.35 1.72 -5.01
CA THR A 123 -8.10 2.55 -3.83
C THR A 123 -8.98 3.79 -3.85
N TRP A 124 -9.91 3.85 -2.90
CA TRP A 124 -10.79 5.00 -2.71
C TRP A 124 -10.03 6.22 -2.20
N SER A 125 -10.39 7.40 -2.69
CA SER A 125 -10.06 8.66 -2.04
C SER A 125 -10.73 8.73 -0.67
N ARG A 126 -10.20 9.57 0.21
CA ARG A 126 -10.67 9.64 1.61
C ARG A 126 -12.10 10.14 1.75
N ASP A 127 -12.54 11.00 0.83
CA ASP A 127 -13.91 11.50 0.72
C ASP A 127 -14.88 10.48 0.08
N GLY A 128 -14.38 9.35 -0.44
CA GLY A 128 -15.17 8.32 -1.12
C GLY A 128 -15.68 8.72 -2.50
N LEU A 129 -15.26 9.88 -3.04
CA LEU A 129 -15.78 10.40 -4.31
C LEU A 129 -14.99 9.93 -5.53
N ARG A 130 -13.76 9.46 -5.33
CA ARG A 130 -12.87 9.00 -6.39
C ARG A 130 -12.28 7.63 -6.08
N LEU A 131 -12.02 6.88 -7.15
CA LEU A 131 -11.41 5.56 -7.07
C LEU A 131 -10.26 5.47 -8.08
N ALA A 132 -9.04 5.20 -7.59
CA ALA A 132 -7.89 4.93 -8.43
C ALA A 132 -7.67 3.42 -8.59
N ALA A 133 -7.21 2.98 -9.75
CA ALA A 133 -6.83 1.59 -10.01
C ALA A 133 -5.76 1.48 -11.11
N THR A 134 -4.98 0.40 -11.10
CA THR A 134 -4.10 0.04 -12.22
C THR A 134 -4.88 -0.81 -13.21
N LEU A 135 -4.89 -0.40 -14.47
CA LEU A 135 -5.36 -1.22 -15.60
C LEU A 135 -4.15 -1.84 -16.29
N VAL A 136 -4.21 -3.13 -16.61
CA VAL A 136 -3.17 -3.85 -17.36
C VAL A 136 -3.79 -4.63 -18.50
N HIS A 137 -3.29 -4.38 -19.71
CA HIS A 137 -3.75 -5.07 -20.90
C HIS A 137 -3.21 -6.51 -20.92
N PRO A 138 -4.08 -7.54 -20.93
CA PRO A 138 -3.66 -8.92 -20.69
C PRO A 138 -2.70 -9.47 -21.75
N ALA A 139 -2.81 -9.00 -23.00
CA ALA A 139 -1.96 -9.51 -24.09
C ALA A 139 -0.61 -8.78 -24.24
N THR A 140 -0.51 -7.53 -23.81
CA THR A 140 0.67 -6.67 -24.08
C THR A 140 1.41 -6.27 -22.81
N GLY A 141 0.77 -6.38 -21.64
CA GLY A 141 1.30 -5.89 -20.37
C GLY A 141 1.31 -4.37 -20.26
N ALA A 142 0.80 -3.64 -21.26
CA ALA A 142 0.70 -2.18 -21.19
C ALA A 142 -0.19 -1.77 -20.02
N SER A 143 0.26 -0.79 -19.25
CA SER A 143 -0.41 -0.36 -18.02
C SER A 143 -0.87 1.09 -18.08
N GLN A 144 -1.98 1.36 -17.41
CA GLN A 144 -2.55 2.69 -17.22
C GLN A 144 -3.02 2.85 -15.78
N VAL A 145 -3.05 4.08 -15.29
CA VAL A 145 -3.82 4.46 -14.10
C VAL A 145 -5.19 4.91 -14.57
N ALA A 146 -6.24 4.43 -13.93
CA ALA A 146 -7.58 4.96 -14.08
C ALA A 146 -8.02 5.62 -12.78
N VAL A 147 -8.59 6.81 -12.88
CA VAL A 147 -9.31 7.48 -11.79
C VAL A 147 -10.76 7.65 -12.20
N VAL A 148 -11.66 7.16 -11.36
CA VAL A 148 -13.11 7.22 -11.55
C VAL A 148 -13.68 8.21 -10.56
N ASP A 149 -14.38 9.25 -11.03
CA ASP A 149 -15.26 10.05 -10.19
C ASP A 149 -16.61 9.35 -10.13
N VAL A 150 -17.00 8.85 -8.94
CA VAL A 150 -18.20 8.02 -8.83
C VAL A 150 -19.49 8.82 -8.83
N THR A 151 -19.42 10.14 -8.61
CA THR A 151 -20.60 11.01 -8.60
C THR A 151 -21.06 11.37 -10.00
N THR A 152 -20.10 11.65 -10.88
CA THR A 152 -20.33 12.00 -12.28
C THR A 152 -20.31 10.77 -13.19
N GLY A 153 -19.54 9.75 -12.80
CA GLY A 153 -19.22 8.61 -13.65
C GLY A 153 -18.04 8.88 -14.60
N ASP A 154 -17.39 10.04 -14.48
CA ASP A 154 -16.26 10.42 -15.32
C ASP A 154 -15.04 9.56 -15.01
N ILE A 155 -14.29 9.22 -16.07
CA ILE A 155 -13.09 8.39 -15.97
C ILE A 155 -11.94 9.10 -16.66
N ALA A 156 -10.91 9.41 -15.88
CA ALA A 156 -9.61 9.80 -16.40
C ALA A 156 -8.71 8.57 -16.51
N THR A 157 -7.93 8.49 -17.58
CA THR A 157 -6.86 7.51 -17.70
C THR A 157 -5.55 8.18 -18.08
N ALA A 158 -4.46 7.68 -17.49
CA ALA A 158 -3.12 8.13 -17.80
C ALA A 158 -2.21 6.92 -18.06
N PRO A 159 -1.32 6.98 -19.06
CA PRO A 159 -0.35 5.91 -19.28
C PRO A 159 0.58 5.79 -18.07
N SER A 160 0.87 4.57 -17.64
CA SER A 160 1.91 4.30 -16.67
C SER A 160 3.00 3.48 -17.34
N SER A 161 4.27 3.83 -17.09
CA SER A 161 5.40 3.09 -17.66
C SER A 161 5.47 1.64 -17.15
N ARG A 162 4.84 1.39 -15.99
CA ARG A 162 4.82 0.11 -15.27
C ARG A 162 3.52 -0.05 -14.47
N PRO A 163 3.11 -1.28 -14.13
CA PRO A 163 1.96 -1.51 -13.28
C PRO A 163 2.29 -1.15 -11.83
N TYR A 164 1.55 -0.20 -11.26
CA TYR A 164 1.62 0.11 -9.83
C TYR A 164 0.90 -0.95 -9.01
N PHE A 165 1.41 -1.23 -7.81
CA PHE A 165 0.90 -2.25 -6.90
C PHE A 165 0.37 -1.68 -5.58
N PHE A 166 0.39 -0.36 -5.39
CA PHE A 166 -0.20 0.32 -4.23
C PHE A 166 -0.49 1.79 -4.58
N TYR A 167 -1.57 2.33 -4.04
CA TYR A 167 -1.91 3.74 -4.13
C TYR A 167 -2.22 4.29 -2.74
N SER A 168 -1.91 5.57 -2.52
CA SER A 168 -2.41 6.32 -1.37
C SER A 168 -2.72 7.74 -1.78
N TRP A 169 -3.98 8.15 -1.56
CA TRP A 169 -4.45 9.50 -1.81
C TRP A 169 -3.95 10.46 -0.72
N SER A 170 -3.57 11.67 -1.12
CA SER A 170 -3.44 12.79 -0.18
C SER A 170 -4.78 13.05 0.51
N TYR A 171 -4.75 13.66 1.69
CA TYR A 171 -5.96 13.88 2.50
C TYR A 171 -6.98 14.80 1.83
N ASP A 172 -6.52 15.76 1.03
CA ASP A 172 -7.34 16.65 0.21
C ASP A 172 -7.75 16.02 -1.14
N GLY A 173 -7.20 14.84 -1.46
CA GLY A 173 -7.41 14.12 -2.71
C GLY A 173 -6.85 14.84 -3.95
N ALA A 174 -5.98 15.83 -3.80
CA ALA A 174 -5.35 16.53 -4.94
C ALA A 174 -4.17 15.76 -5.54
N ARG A 175 -3.64 14.76 -4.83
CA ARG A 175 -2.49 13.96 -5.26
C ARG A 175 -2.68 12.50 -4.90
N LEU A 176 -1.94 11.64 -5.60
CA LEU A 176 -1.68 10.27 -5.18
C LEU A 176 -0.18 10.05 -5.08
N VAL A 177 0.21 9.14 -4.20
CA VAL A 177 1.46 8.41 -4.35
C VAL A 177 1.13 7.01 -4.83
N ALA A 178 1.79 6.58 -5.90
CA ALA A 178 1.72 5.22 -6.42
C ALA A 178 3.04 4.52 -6.18
N LEU A 179 3.02 3.28 -5.67
CA LEU A 179 4.20 2.44 -5.56
C LEU A 179 4.21 1.40 -6.67
N GLY A 180 5.35 1.23 -7.30
CA GLY A 180 5.55 0.25 -8.37
C GLY A 180 7.03 -0.12 -8.54
N PRO A 181 7.38 -0.91 -9.55
CA PRO A 181 8.77 -1.23 -9.83
C PRO A 181 9.57 0.06 -10.16
N GLY A 182 10.69 0.29 -9.45
CA GLY A 182 11.54 1.48 -9.62
C GLY A 182 12.45 1.39 -10.86
N PRO A 183 12.69 2.48 -11.61
CA PRO A 183 13.32 2.43 -12.96
C PRO A 183 14.68 1.71 -13.01
N THR A 184 15.43 1.74 -11.92
CA THR A 184 16.76 1.10 -11.76
C THR A 184 16.71 -0.21 -10.95
N GLY A 185 15.52 -0.67 -10.57
CA GLY A 185 15.30 -1.79 -9.65
C GLY A 185 14.57 -1.36 -8.37
N GLY A 186 14.23 -2.31 -7.52
CA GLY A 186 13.53 -2.06 -6.25
C GLY A 186 12.12 -1.49 -6.43
N THR A 187 11.66 -0.75 -5.41
CA THR A 187 10.38 -0.04 -5.39
C THR A 187 10.60 1.44 -5.69
N GLY A 188 9.77 2.01 -6.54
CA GLY A 188 9.68 3.43 -6.80
C GLY A 188 8.37 4.01 -6.26
N ALA A 189 8.42 5.22 -5.72
CA ALA A 189 7.24 6.03 -5.43
C ALA A 189 7.11 7.15 -6.47
N PHE A 190 5.92 7.25 -7.03
CA PHE A 190 5.55 8.16 -8.10
C PHE A 190 4.46 9.09 -7.58
N ILE A 191 4.65 10.41 -7.74
CA ILE A 191 3.63 11.39 -7.40
C ILE A 191 2.75 11.62 -8.63
N LEU A 192 1.46 11.38 -8.46
CA LEU A 192 0.43 11.55 -9.48
C LEU A 192 -0.52 12.67 -9.08
N ASP A 193 -1.13 13.30 -10.07
CA ASP A 193 -2.25 14.22 -9.87
C ASP A 193 -3.56 13.45 -9.63
N GLU A 194 -4.64 14.19 -9.37
CA GLU A 194 -5.95 13.62 -9.12
C GLU A 194 -6.55 12.84 -10.29
N THR A 195 -5.98 12.95 -11.49
CA THR A 195 -6.41 12.22 -12.69
C THR A 195 -5.59 10.94 -12.90
N GLY A 196 -4.57 10.72 -12.07
CA GLY A 196 -3.63 9.60 -12.16
C GLY A 196 -2.46 9.87 -13.11
N ALA A 197 -2.34 11.09 -13.67
CA ALA A 197 -1.20 11.46 -14.50
C ALA A 197 0.02 11.82 -13.64
N PRO A 198 1.26 11.63 -14.12
CA PRO A 198 2.45 12.03 -13.37
C PRO A 198 2.45 13.53 -13.06
N ALA A 199 2.53 13.88 -11.77
CA ALA A 199 2.59 15.26 -11.30
C ALA A 199 4.02 15.74 -11.01
N ALA A 200 4.98 14.81 -10.91
CA ALA A 200 6.40 15.11 -10.74
C ALA A 200 7.25 14.29 -11.71
N ASP A 201 8.40 14.85 -12.10
CA ASP A 201 9.40 14.22 -12.96
C ASP A 201 10.41 13.36 -12.18
N VAL A 202 10.14 13.14 -10.90
CA VAL A 202 11.03 12.44 -9.95
C VAL A 202 10.35 11.19 -9.46
N THR A 203 11.12 10.12 -9.41
CA THR A 203 10.75 8.90 -8.72
C THR A 203 11.66 8.73 -7.51
N LEU A 204 11.07 8.67 -6.32
CA LEU A 204 11.80 8.27 -5.12
C LEU A 204 12.03 6.76 -5.17
N GLN A 205 13.19 6.28 -4.73
CA GLN A 205 13.56 4.87 -4.85
C GLN A 205 13.99 4.28 -3.51
N GLY A 206 13.66 3.00 -3.31
CA GLY A 206 14.11 2.22 -2.17
C GLY A 206 13.96 0.71 -2.43
N GLN A 207 14.64 -0.13 -1.64
CA GLN A 207 14.44 -1.58 -1.73
C GLN A 207 13.02 -1.95 -1.32
N THR A 208 12.56 -1.38 -0.20
CA THR A 208 11.19 -1.39 0.30
C THR A 208 10.72 0.06 0.44
N MET A 209 9.42 0.31 0.29
CA MET A 209 8.86 1.65 0.49
C MET A 209 7.52 1.59 1.22
N TYR A 210 7.39 2.45 2.22
CA TYR A 210 6.13 2.75 2.88
C TYR A 210 5.97 4.26 2.99
N VAL A 211 4.74 4.73 2.87
CA VAL A 211 4.43 6.15 2.72
C VAL A 211 3.30 6.56 3.64
N ALA A 212 3.36 7.78 4.15
CA ALA A 212 2.31 8.35 4.97
C ALA A 212 2.12 9.84 4.65
N TRP A 213 0.94 10.18 4.14
CA TRP A 213 0.53 11.56 3.91
C TRP A 213 0.32 12.30 5.20
N GLU A 214 0.85 13.51 5.28
CA GLU A 214 0.43 14.47 6.30
C GLU A 214 -1.08 14.71 6.17
N PRO A 215 -1.82 14.84 7.29
CA PRO A 215 -3.23 15.23 7.27
C PRO A 215 -3.56 16.47 6.42
N GLY A 216 -2.61 17.39 6.23
CA GLY A 216 -2.75 18.56 5.36
C GLY A 216 -2.54 18.30 3.86
N GLY A 217 -2.14 17.10 3.46
CA GLY A 217 -2.04 16.67 2.06
C GLY A 217 -0.80 17.12 1.29
N ARG A 218 0.03 18.02 1.84
CA ARG A 218 1.19 18.59 1.14
C ARG A 218 2.51 17.87 1.35
N ARG A 219 2.65 17.18 2.48
CA ARG A 219 3.89 16.52 2.89
C ARG A 219 3.73 15.01 2.92
N LEU A 220 4.83 14.32 2.67
CA LEU A 220 4.87 12.87 2.60
C LEU A 220 6.05 12.34 3.42
N LEU A 221 5.76 11.50 4.40
CA LEU A 221 6.80 10.67 5.02
C LEU A 221 7.03 9.44 4.16
N VAL A 222 8.29 9.09 3.97
CA VAL A 222 8.72 7.96 3.17
C VAL A 222 9.74 7.15 3.97
N HIS A 223 9.36 5.93 4.31
CA HIS A 223 10.29 4.92 4.83
C HIS A 223 10.81 4.12 3.63
N ALA A 224 12.07 4.35 3.24
CA ALA A 224 12.70 3.80 2.04
C ALA A 224 13.92 2.94 2.41
N GLY A 225 13.75 1.62 2.41
CA GLY A 225 14.80 0.71 2.88
C GLY A 225 15.16 1.01 4.34
N HIS A 226 16.37 1.48 4.58
CA HIS A 226 16.84 1.85 5.93
C HIS A 226 16.58 3.30 6.30
N GLN A 227 16.14 4.14 5.36
CA GLN A 227 16.06 5.59 5.53
C GLN A 227 14.64 6.04 5.84
N LEU A 228 14.53 7.12 6.61
CA LEU A 228 13.30 7.87 6.78
C LEU A 228 13.44 9.26 6.18
N LEU A 229 12.58 9.59 5.23
CA LEU A 229 12.59 10.86 4.50
C LEU A 229 11.28 11.62 4.75
N LEU A 230 11.37 12.94 4.78
CA LEU A 230 10.23 13.85 4.70
C LEU A 230 10.30 14.65 3.41
N ILE A 231 9.32 14.46 2.55
CA ILE A 231 9.08 15.31 1.39
C ILE A 231 8.27 16.53 1.87
N ASN A 232 8.90 17.71 1.88
CA ASN A 232 8.30 18.94 2.40
C ASN A 232 7.28 19.55 1.42
N ASP A 233 7.45 19.29 0.13
CA ASP A 233 6.50 19.65 -0.89
C ASP A 233 6.45 18.55 -1.96
N VAL A 234 5.31 17.86 -2.09
CA VAL A 234 5.16 16.78 -3.07
C VAL A 234 5.17 17.25 -4.53
N ASP A 235 4.98 18.54 -4.78
CA ASP A 235 5.18 19.13 -6.10
C ASP A 235 6.67 19.42 -6.38
N SER A 236 7.52 19.32 -5.36
CA SER A 236 8.98 19.45 -5.46
C SER A 236 9.70 18.33 -4.69
N PRO A 237 9.50 17.06 -5.05
CA PRO A 237 9.93 15.91 -4.24
C PRO A 237 11.46 15.72 -4.16
N ARG A 238 12.24 16.52 -4.90
CA ARG A 238 13.72 16.59 -4.73
C ARG A 238 14.12 17.36 -3.47
N ASP A 239 13.25 18.24 -2.98
CA ASP A 239 13.46 18.97 -1.73
C ASP A 239 12.90 18.13 -0.58
N TYR A 240 13.78 17.32 0.00
CA TYR A 240 13.43 16.45 1.11
C TYR A 240 14.43 16.56 2.25
N GLN A 241 13.94 16.28 3.44
CA GLN A 241 14.74 16.13 4.65
C GLN A 241 15.01 14.65 4.89
N ASP A 242 16.27 14.28 5.06
CA ASP A 242 16.69 12.94 5.45
C ASP A 242 16.82 12.89 6.99
N PHE A 243 16.05 12.02 7.63
CA PHE A 243 16.05 11.82 9.07
C PHE A 243 17.03 10.73 9.52
N GLY A 244 17.75 10.10 8.58
CA GLY A 244 18.79 9.12 8.83
C GLY A 244 18.30 7.68 8.77
N LEU A 245 19.13 6.79 9.31
CA LEU A 245 18.90 5.35 9.29
C LEU A 245 18.03 4.93 10.48
N VAL A 246 16.91 4.26 10.20
CA VAL A 246 15.88 3.91 11.21
C VAL A 246 15.58 2.40 11.29
N GLY A 247 16.13 1.58 10.41
CA GLY A 247 15.82 0.13 10.38
C GLY A 247 14.84 -0.24 9.29
N VAL A 248 14.51 -1.53 9.22
CA VAL A 248 13.57 -2.13 8.26
C VAL A 248 12.42 -2.87 8.96
N ASP A 249 12.37 -2.79 10.29
CA ASP A 249 11.50 -3.61 11.12
C ASP A 249 10.15 -2.92 11.42
N PHE A 250 9.75 -1.95 10.61
CA PHE A 250 8.40 -1.40 10.63
C PHE A 250 7.91 -1.13 9.21
N LEU A 251 6.60 -1.04 9.05
CA LEU A 251 6.00 -0.75 7.75
C LEU A 251 5.96 0.77 7.53
N ALA A 252 4.81 1.40 7.70
CA ALA A 252 4.65 2.83 7.49
C ALA A 252 4.88 3.64 8.79
N PRO A 253 5.53 4.81 8.71
CA PRO A 253 5.46 5.80 9.78
C PRO A 253 4.03 6.35 9.87
N ALA A 254 3.69 7.02 10.98
CA ALA A 254 2.34 7.55 11.20
C ALA A 254 2.37 8.98 11.72
N TRP A 255 1.66 9.88 11.03
CA TRP A 255 1.49 11.26 11.49
C TRP A 255 0.63 11.33 12.75
N VAL A 256 0.96 12.27 13.63
CA VAL A 256 0.11 12.64 14.77
C VAL A 256 -0.85 13.75 14.33
N PRO A 257 -2.17 13.50 14.26
CA PRO A 257 -3.14 14.50 13.82
C PRO A 257 -3.10 15.79 14.66
N GLY A 258 -3.22 16.93 14.00
CA GLY A 258 -3.24 18.25 14.65
C GLY A 258 -1.87 18.76 15.10
N THR A 259 -0.79 18.03 14.83
CA THR A 259 0.58 18.44 15.14
C THR A 259 1.46 18.39 13.90
N GLN A 260 2.74 18.69 14.09
CA GLN A 260 3.80 18.56 13.08
C GLN A 260 4.71 17.36 13.40
N ASP A 261 4.19 16.40 14.16
CA ASP A 261 4.94 15.26 14.66
C ASP A 261 4.52 13.97 13.97
N PHE A 262 5.40 12.98 14.01
CA PHE A 262 5.14 11.65 13.51
C PHE A 262 5.78 10.58 14.40
N LEU A 263 5.27 9.36 14.25
CA LEU A 263 5.76 8.16 14.89
C LEU A 263 6.52 7.30 13.89
N TYR A 264 7.61 6.70 14.33
CA TYR A 264 8.38 5.70 13.60
C TYR A 264 9.03 4.72 14.59
N VAL A 265 9.56 3.63 14.07
CA VAL A 265 10.38 2.71 14.87
C VAL A 265 11.83 2.85 14.44
N ASP A 266 12.72 2.91 15.42
CA ASP A 266 14.16 2.85 15.19
C ASP A 266 14.75 1.54 15.72
N SER A 267 15.31 0.73 14.83
CA SER A 267 16.00 -0.52 15.17
C SER A 267 17.53 -0.39 15.21
N TYR A 268 18.08 0.79 14.92
CA TYR A 268 19.53 1.00 14.78
C TYR A 268 20.13 1.94 15.83
N ASP A 269 19.33 2.39 16.80
CA ASP A 269 19.77 3.31 17.86
C ASP A 269 20.42 4.55 17.27
N GLN A 270 19.67 5.23 16.39
CA GLN A 270 20.06 6.47 15.72
C GLN A 270 21.43 6.35 15.02
N ALA A 271 21.61 5.28 14.25
CA ALA A 271 22.86 5.02 13.54
C ALA A 271 23.28 6.21 12.66
N PRO A 272 24.59 6.48 12.57
CA PRO A 272 25.08 7.56 11.72
C PRO A 272 24.77 7.28 10.25
N ALA A 273 24.51 8.32 9.47
CA ALA A 273 24.11 8.20 8.06
C ALA A 273 25.10 7.41 7.17
N GLY A 274 26.37 7.30 7.58
CA GLY A 274 27.41 6.54 6.87
C GLY A 274 27.62 5.10 7.37
N ALA A 275 26.78 4.59 8.27
CA ALA A 275 26.91 3.23 8.79
C ALA A 275 26.82 2.20 7.64
N GLY A 276 27.82 1.33 7.56
CA GLY A 276 27.86 0.27 6.55
C GLY A 276 26.96 -0.91 6.91
N GLU A 277 26.69 -1.78 5.93
CA GLU A 277 25.79 -2.94 6.09
C GLU A 277 26.16 -3.85 7.27
N ALA A 278 27.46 -4.09 7.49
CA ALA A 278 27.92 -4.92 8.62
C ALA A 278 27.60 -4.28 9.98
N GLU A 279 27.76 -2.95 10.12
CA GLU A 279 27.41 -2.22 11.33
C GLU A 279 25.89 -2.25 11.55
N LEU A 280 25.10 -2.04 10.48
CA LEU A 280 23.64 -2.09 10.56
C LEU A 280 23.14 -3.49 10.96
N LEU A 281 23.79 -4.55 10.48
CA LEU A 281 23.47 -5.92 10.87
C LEU A 281 23.81 -6.20 12.35
N GLU A 282 24.95 -5.72 12.83
CA GLU A 282 25.33 -5.81 14.24
C GLU A 282 24.33 -5.04 15.12
N ARG A 283 24.02 -3.79 14.76
CA ARG A 283 23.03 -2.96 15.47
C ARG A 283 21.67 -3.64 15.51
N ARG A 284 21.18 -4.20 14.39
CA ARG A 284 19.91 -4.93 14.35
C ARG A 284 19.85 -6.11 15.32
N SER A 285 20.98 -6.79 15.54
CA SER A 285 21.06 -7.97 16.42
C SER A 285 21.30 -7.63 17.89
N THR A 286 21.74 -6.40 18.18
CA THR A 286 22.11 -5.96 19.52
C THR A 286 21.20 -4.89 20.10
N THR A 287 20.44 -4.20 19.26
CA THR A 287 19.55 -3.09 19.62
C THR A 287 18.10 -3.54 19.64
N SER A 288 17.41 -3.27 20.74
CA SER A 288 15.95 -3.45 20.80
C SER A 288 15.27 -2.29 20.07
N PRO A 289 14.38 -2.55 19.09
CA PRO A 289 13.67 -1.48 18.39
C PRO A 289 12.92 -0.58 19.38
N GLN A 290 12.91 0.72 19.10
CA GLN A 290 12.21 1.72 19.92
C GLN A 290 11.14 2.43 19.11
N LEU A 291 9.97 2.63 19.71
CA LEU A 291 8.94 3.52 19.19
C LEU A 291 9.32 4.95 19.54
N LEU A 292 9.46 5.80 18.53
CA LEU A 292 9.89 7.19 18.68
C LEU A 292 8.81 8.13 18.11
N ARG A 293 8.65 9.28 18.75
CA ARG A 293 7.92 10.44 18.23
C ARG A 293 8.92 11.52 17.86
N ARG A 294 8.79 12.11 16.68
CA ARG A 294 9.68 13.18 16.23
C ARG A 294 8.91 14.36 15.67
N SER A 295 9.37 15.56 16.00
CA SER A 295 8.89 16.80 15.39
C SER A 295 9.58 17.06 14.06
N THR A 296 8.81 17.42 13.02
CA THR A 296 9.39 17.79 11.72
C THR A 296 10.15 19.11 11.76
N ASP A 297 9.66 20.11 12.50
CA ASP A 297 10.25 21.45 12.55
C ASP A 297 11.41 21.54 13.55
N ALA A 298 11.19 21.07 14.78
CA ALA A 298 12.18 21.18 15.86
C ALA A 298 13.24 20.07 15.78
N GLY A 299 12.90 18.94 15.15
CA GLY A 299 13.75 17.76 15.11
C GLY A 299 13.81 16.98 16.43
N ASP A 300 13.17 17.48 17.49
CA ASP A 300 13.11 16.85 18.81
C ASP A 300 12.56 15.43 18.71
N VAL A 301 13.22 14.50 19.41
CA VAL A 301 12.84 13.08 19.48
C VAL A 301 12.41 12.74 20.90
N THR A 302 11.25 12.13 21.03
CA THR A 302 10.72 11.59 22.29
C THR A 302 10.63 10.08 22.18
N GLU A 303 11.24 9.37 23.11
CA GLU A 303 11.16 7.91 23.20
C GLU A 303 9.83 7.51 23.86
N LEU A 304 9.06 6.67 23.19
CA LEU A 304 7.78 6.13 23.68
C LEU A 304 7.92 4.70 24.19
N GLY A 305 9.16 4.19 24.24
CA GLY A 305 9.55 2.87 24.72
C GLY A 305 9.68 1.80 23.62
N PRO A 306 9.82 0.53 24.01
CA PRO A 306 10.23 -0.53 23.09
C PRO A 306 9.19 -0.83 22.01
N ALA A 307 9.65 -1.31 20.85
CA ALA A 307 8.83 -1.77 19.74
C ALA A 307 9.25 -3.19 19.35
N GLY A 308 8.33 -3.96 18.78
CA GLY A 308 8.65 -5.27 18.24
C GLY A 308 9.15 -5.20 16.80
N LEU A 309 9.62 -6.34 16.29
CA LEU A 309 9.94 -6.46 14.87
C LEU A 309 8.65 -6.43 14.04
N TYR A 310 8.75 -5.90 12.82
CA TYR A 310 7.63 -5.70 11.90
C TYR A 310 6.46 -4.95 12.53
N THR A 311 6.77 -3.89 13.27
CA THR A 311 5.74 -3.09 13.94
C THR A 311 4.88 -2.35 12.91
N MET A 312 3.57 -2.40 13.13
CA MET A 312 2.59 -1.56 12.46
C MET A 312 2.08 -0.52 13.44
N LEU A 313 1.83 0.70 12.93
CA LEU A 313 1.46 1.86 13.73
C LEU A 313 0.16 2.46 13.18
N ALA A 314 -0.75 2.87 14.07
CA ALA A 314 -1.88 3.71 13.73
C ALA A 314 -2.11 4.74 14.83
N VAL A 315 -2.26 6.01 14.47
CA VAL A 315 -2.54 7.08 15.45
C VAL A 315 -4.04 7.34 15.49
N HIS A 316 -4.58 7.44 16.70
CA HIS A 316 -5.99 7.76 16.91
C HIS A 316 -6.29 9.18 16.37
N PRO A 317 -7.49 9.45 15.80
CA PRO A 317 -7.80 10.75 15.20
C PRO A 317 -7.63 11.98 16.10
N SER A 318 -7.72 11.84 17.43
CA SER A 318 -7.45 12.94 18.37
C SER A 318 -5.96 13.22 18.59
N GLY A 319 -5.05 12.37 18.10
CA GLY A 319 -3.60 12.56 18.23
C GLY A 319 -3.02 12.34 19.63
N ASP A 320 -3.82 11.83 20.57
CA ASP A 320 -3.41 11.56 21.95
C ASP A 320 -2.94 10.11 22.18
N ARG A 321 -3.28 9.19 21.27
CA ARG A 321 -2.99 7.76 21.41
C ARG A 321 -2.56 7.13 20.10
N ALA A 322 -1.74 6.08 20.18
CA ALA A 322 -1.41 5.22 19.06
C ALA A 322 -1.66 3.76 19.39
N ALA A 323 -2.15 3.00 18.42
CA ALA A 323 -2.13 1.55 18.45
C ALA A 323 -0.86 1.05 17.76
N ILE A 324 -0.17 0.11 18.41
CA ILE A 324 0.97 -0.58 17.85
C ILE A 324 0.73 -2.09 17.88
N SER A 325 1.16 -2.78 16.84
CA SER A 325 1.17 -4.24 16.80
C SER A 325 2.48 -4.75 16.25
N ALA A 326 3.06 -5.74 16.89
CA ALA A 326 4.29 -6.39 16.43
C ALA A 326 4.00 -7.80 15.95
N ALA A 327 4.52 -8.17 14.78
CA ALA A 327 4.42 -9.54 14.31
C ALA A 327 5.55 -10.40 14.91
N SER A 328 5.25 -11.67 15.17
CA SER A 328 6.32 -12.65 15.35
C SER A 328 6.86 -12.98 13.95
N PRO A 329 8.18 -13.01 13.73
CA PRO A 329 8.68 -13.94 12.76
C PRO A 329 8.31 -15.34 13.30
N GLU A 330 7.25 -15.95 12.80
CA GLU A 330 7.07 -17.37 13.04
C GLU A 330 8.29 -18.08 12.46
N GLN A 331 8.95 -18.88 13.28
CA GLN A 331 9.79 -19.97 12.77
C GLN A 331 8.87 -20.89 11.97
N GLN A 332 8.78 -20.68 10.66
CA GLN A 332 8.38 -21.76 9.78
C GLN A 332 9.48 -22.82 9.85
N ALA A 333 9.40 -23.68 10.87
CA ALA A 333 9.91 -25.02 10.78
C ALA A 333 9.03 -25.74 9.76
N LEU A 334 9.37 -25.58 8.47
CA LEU A 334 9.05 -26.55 7.45
C LEU A 334 9.75 -27.85 7.86
N ALA A 335 9.09 -28.64 8.71
CA ALA A 335 9.42 -30.03 8.92
C ALA A 335 9.11 -30.77 7.61
N GLY A 336 10.08 -30.73 6.70
CA GLY A 336 10.08 -31.41 5.41
C GLY A 336 11.51 -31.76 5.04
N ASP A 337 11.95 -32.92 5.53
CA ASP A 337 13.11 -33.71 5.12
C ASP A 337 14.38 -33.00 4.64
N GLY A 338 15.36 -32.90 5.55
CA GLY A 338 16.73 -33.34 5.21
C GLY A 338 17.64 -32.37 4.44
N ALA A 339 17.34 -31.08 4.38
CA ALA A 339 18.32 -30.08 3.97
C ALA A 339 18.75 -29.25 5.19
N GLU A 340 20.04 -29.28 5.53
CA GLU A 340 20.67 -28.24 6.35
C GLU A 340 20.54 -26.91 5.62
N THR A 341 19.41 -26.23 5.81
CA THR A 341 19.34 -24.79 5.61
C THR A 341 19.86 -24.16 6.89
N ASP A 342 20.95 -23.40 6.80
CA ASP A 342 21.39 -22.49 7.84
C ASP A 342 20.17 -21.68 8.32
N SER A 343 19.62 -22.09 9.46
CA SER A 343 18.50 -21.40 10.08
C SER A 343 19.05 -20.06 10.56
N ILE A 344 18.67 -18.96 9.90
CA ILE A 344 18.82 -17.64 10.48
C ILE A 344 17.90 -17.62 11.70
N SER A 345 18.46 -17.95 12.87
CA SER A 345 17.74 -17.79 14.12
C SER A 345 17.44 -16.30 14.28
N PRO A 346 16.19 -15.90 14.55
CA PRO A 346 15.90 -14.54 14.98
C PRO A 346 16.37 -14.43 16.44
N THR A 347 17.68 -14.45 16.68
CA THR A 347 18.28 -14.05 17.96
C THR A 347 18.32 -12.52 18.02
N GLY A 348 17.17 -11.89 17.74
CA GLY A 348 16.99 -10.49 18.07
C GLY A 348 16.88 -10.36 19.59
N PRO A 349 17.22 -9.20 20.17
CA PRO A 349 17.02 -8.95 21.59
C PRO A 349 15.54 -9.08 21.94
N GLU A 350 15.25 -9.52 23.18
CA GLU A 350 13.87 -9.53 23.68
C GLU A 350 13.31 -8.10 23.61
N THR A 351 12.32 -7.90 22.74
CA THR A 351 11.80 -6.57 22.39
C THR A 351 10.84 -6.01 23.43
N GLY A 352 10.59 -6.69 24.55
CA GLY A 352 9.63 -6.28 25.59
C GLY A 352 8.16 -6.18 25.13
N VAL A 353 7.89 -6.27 23.82
CA VAL A 353 6.57 -6.28 23.20
C VAL A 353 6.28 -7.72 22.76
N PRO A 354 5.33 -8.42 23.40
CA PRO A 354 4.99 -9.78 23.02
C PRO A 354 4.58 -9.83 21.55
N ALA A 355 5.13 -10.79 20.82
CA ALA A 355 4.78 -10.97 19.42
C ALA A 355 3.30 -11.34 19.28
N GLY A 356 2.64 -10.75 18.28
CA GLY A 356 1.19 -10.86 18.10
C GLY A 356 0.37 -10.04 19.09
N SER A 357 0.98 -9.18 19.90
CA SER A 357 0.23 -8.28 20.78
C SER A 357 -0.22 -7.00 20.07
N VAL A 358 -1.28 -6.40 20.59
CA VAL A 358 -1.70 -5.03 20.26
C VAL A 358 -1.65 -4.20 21.53
N GLN A 359 -0.90 -3.10 21.50
CA GLN A 359 -0.77 -2.15 22.60
C GLN A 359 -1.33 -0.79 22.19
N ILE A 360 -1.97 -0.11 23.14
CA ILE A 360 -2.33 1.31 23.03
C ILE A 360 -1.31 2.10 23.83
N VAL A 361 -0.70 3.09 23.20
CA VAL A 361 0.31 3.99 23.77
C VAL A 361 -0.31 5.37 23.91
N ASP A 362 -0.26 5.95 25.11
CA ASP A 362 -0.56 7.37 25.33
C ASP A 362 0.63 8.22 24.85
N LEU A 363 0.39 9.15 23.94
CA LEU A 363 1.45 9.91 23.27
C LEU A 363 1.97 11.10 24.09
N ALA A 364 1.34 11.42 25.22
CA ALA A 364 1.80 12.44 26.15
C ALA A 364 2.62 11.84 27.31
N THR A 365 2.22 10.66 27.81
CA THR A 365 2.86 10.03 28.98
C THR A 365 3.74 8.83 28.64
N ALA A 366 3.67 8.33 27.40
CA ALA A 366 4.26 7.06 26.98
C ALA A 366 3.73 5.83 27.76
N GLU A 367 2.65 5.99 28.53
CA GLU A 367 1.99 4.87 29.20
C GLU A 367 1.39 3.90 28.19
N ARG A 368 1.42 2.60 28.52
CA ARG A 368 1.03 1.53 27.62
C ARG A 368 -0.02 0.63 28.23
N LEU A 369 -1.00 0.27 27.41
CA LEU A 369 -2.03 -0.71 27.72
C LEU A 369 -2.01 -1.82 26.67
N THR A 370 -1.69 -3.04 27.07
CA THR A 370 -1.88 -4.20 26.19
C THR A 370 -3.37 -4.53 26.12
N VAL A 371 -3.92 -4.50 24.91
CA VAL A 371 -5.35 -4.77 24.67
C VAL A 371 -5.55 -6.20 24.15
N LEU A 372 -4.55 -6.74 23.46
CA LEU A 372 -4.51 -8.13 23.01
C LEU A 372 -3.12 -8.68 23.25
N ASP A 373 -3.02 -9.78 24.01
CA ASP A 373 -1.72 -10.40 24.32
C ASP A 373 -1.24 -11.34 23.20
N ARG A 374 -2.15 -11.89 22.38
CA ARG A 374 -1.86 -12.67 21.16
C ARG A 374 -3.01 -12.59 20.15
N ILE A 375 -2.69 -12.31 18.89
CA ILE A 375 -3.53 -12.60 17.72
C ILE A 375 -3.29 -14.09 17.43
N GLY A 376 -4.33 -14.90 17.65
CA GLY A 376 -4.28 -16.36 17.52
C GLY A 376 -4.38 -16.86 16.09
#